data_AF-A0AAX6F9F6-F1
#
_entry.id   AF-A0AAX6F9F6-F1
#
_cell.length_a   1.000
_cell.length_b   1.000
_cell.length_c   1.000
_cell.angle_alpha   90.00
_cell.angle_beta   90.00
_cell.angle_gamma   90.00
#
_symmetry.space_group_name_H-M   'P 1'
#
loop_
_entity.id
_entity.type
_entity.pdbx_description
1 polymer ?
#
loop_
_entity_poly.entity_id
_entity_poly.type
_entity_poly.pdbx_seq_one_letter_code
_entity_poly.pdbx_strand_id
1 'polypeptide(L)'
;MSRTSIVNDMAKFAARALGKSLPMFQSGFKDPKTDEATRVSFKYGCSRGVTGTPYFFVNGFALPGSGSALDYETWRSIIDPLLESLQGRSEQALFEF
;
A
#
# COMPACT_ATOMS: atom_id res chain seq x y z
N MET A 1 1.52 -8.91 25.73
CA MET A 1 2.73 -8.22 25.22
C MET A 1 2.54 -6.71 25.43
N SER A 2 3.56 -5.97 25.87
CA SER A 2 3.44 -4.51 26.07
C SER A 2 3.75 -3.73 24.80
N ARG A 3 3.22 -2.51 24.67
CA ARG A 3 3.55 -1.59 23.56
C ARG A 3 5.07 -1.40 23.42
N THR A 4 5.76 -1.20 24.54
CA THR A 4 7.22 -1.04 24.58
C THR A 4 7.94 -2.27 24.03
N SER A 5 7.49 -3.48 24.37
CA SER A 5 8.06 -4.72 23.82
C SER A 5 7.92 -4.77 22.30
N ILE A 6 6.73 -4.46 21.78
CA ILE A 6 6.45 -4.47 20.33
C ILE A 6 7.36 -3.47 19.59
N VAL A 7 7.45 -2.23 20.08
CA VAL A 7 8.30 -1.20 19.45
C VAL A 7 9.76 -1.62 19.46
N ASN A 8 10.25 -2.24 20.54
CA ASN A 8 11.61 -2.72 20.61
C ASN A 8 11.89 -3.85 19.60
N ASP A 9 10.95 -4.79 19.43
CA ASP A 9 11.12 -5.88 18.47
C ASP A 9 11.08 -5.37 17.03
N MET A 10 10.21 -4.41 16.73
CA MET A 10 10.18 -3.72 15.44
C MET A 10 11.48 -2.93 15.17
N ALA A 11 12.03 -2.25 16.18
CA ALA A 11 13.29 -1.53 16.05
C ALA A 11 14.47 -2.48 15.79
N LYS A 12 14.52 -3.63 16.48
CA LYS A 12 15.54 -4.67 16.22
C LYS A 12 15.46 -5.20 14.80
N PHE A 13 14.23 -5.42 14.29
CA PHE A 13 14.01 -5.85 12.92
C PHE A 13 14.52 -4.79 11.91
N ALA A 14 14.15 -3.52 12.12
CA ALA A 14 14.48 -2.43 11.21
C ALA A 14 15.95 -1.98 11.27
N ALA A 15 16.69 -2.29 12.34
CA ALA A 15 18.06 -1.83 12.58
C ALA A 15 19.02 -2.14 11.42
N ARG A 16 18.85 -3.31 10.77
CA ARG A 16 19.72 -3.73 9.64
C ARG A 16 19.54 -2.87 8.40
N ALA A 17 18.35 -2.30 8.20
CA ALA A 17 18.02 -1.52 7.01
C ALA A 17 18.22 -0.01 7.22
N LEU A 18 17.99 0.49 8.45
CA LEU A 18 17.84 1.92 8.69
C LEU A 18 19.11 2.64 9.17
N GLY A 19 20.07 1.93 9.77
CA GLY A 19 21.31 2.54 10.28
C GLY A 19 21.03 3.78 11.15
N LYS A 20 21.52 4.95 10.71
CA LYS A 20 21.37 6.24 11.42
C LYS A 20 19.92 6.74 11.54
N SER A 21 19.00 6.21 10.73
CA SER A 21 17.59 6.60 10.73
C SER A 21 16.74 5.82 11.74
N LEU A 22 17.33 4.85 12.46
CA LEU A 22 16.61 4.06 13.47
C LEU A 22 15.92 4.91 14.56
N PRO A 23 16.51 6.00 15.09
CA PRO A 23 15.83 6.87 16.05
C PRO A 23 14.57 7.51 15.48
N MET A 24 14.58 7.91 14.20
CA MET A 24 13.42 8.46 13.51
C MET A 24 12.30 7.43 13.41
N PHE A 25 12.63 6.19 13.02
CA PHE A 25 11.68 5.09 13.01
C PHE A 25 11.03 4.83 14.37
N GLN A 26 11.82 4.83 15.45
CA GLN A 26 11.29 4.68 16.81
C GLN A 26 10.40 5.86 17.23
N SER A 27 10.79 7.08 16.87
CA SER A 27 9.99 8.29 17.15
C SER A 27 8.65 8.27 16.40
N GLY A 28 8.61 7.67 15.21
CA GLY A 28 7.42 7.50 14.39
C GLY A 28 6.31 6.70 15.08
N PHE A 29 6.61 5.87 16.09
CA PHE A 29 5.55 5.21 16.87
C PHE A 29 4.79 6.18 17.80
N LYS A 30 5.34 7.37 18.09
CA LYS A 30 4.73 8.39 18.96
C LYS A 30 4.22 9.60 18.17
N ASP A 31 4.43 9.63 16.86
CA ASP A 31 4.02 10.74 15.99
C ASP A 31 2.51 10.63 15.68
N PRO A 32 1.69 11.66 15.97
CA PRO A 32 0.27 11.65 15.63
C PRO A 32 0.00 11.47 14.13
N LYS A 33 0.90 11.94 13.26
CA LYS A 33 0.68 11.85 11.80
C LYS A 33 0.77 10.41 11.30
N THR A 34 1.73 9.63 11.80
CA THR A 34 1.88 8.22 11.45
C THR A 34 0.77 7.37 12.08
N ASP A 35 0.30 7.72 13.28
CA ASP A 35 -0.87 7.09 13.90
C ASP A 35 -2.13 7.31 13.04
N GLU A 36 -2.39 8.55 12.62
CA GLU A 36 -3.50 8.88 11.72
C GLU A 36 -3.39 8.13 10.39
N ALA A 37 -2.23 8.16 9.73
CA ALA A 37 -2.00 7.45 8.48
C ALA A 37 -2.24 5.94 8.62
N THR A 38 -1.84 5.33 9.75
CA THR A 38 -2.08 3.91 10.04
C THR A 38 -3.58 3.63 10.16
N ARG A 39 -4.31 4.47 10.88
CA ARG A 39 -5.77 4.33 11.07
C ARG A 39 -6.53 4.50 9.76
N VAL A 40 -6.15 5.47 8.93
CA VAL A 40 -6.73 5.69 7.60
C VAL A 40 -6.48 4.49 6.70
N SER A 41 -5.24 3.99 6.66
CA SER A 41 -4.86 2.83 5.85
C SER A 41 -5.64 1.57 6.26
N PHE A 42 -5.79 1.32 7.56
CA PHE A 42 -6.58 0.19 8.06
C PHE A 42 -8.06 0.30 7.64
N LYS A 43 -8.68 1.47 7.84
CA LYS A 43 -10.07 1.72 7.43
C LYS A 43 -10.27 1.58 5.93
N TYR A 44 -9.30 2.03 5.12
CA TYR A 44 -9.34 1.89 3.67
C TYR A 44 -9.32 0.43 3.23
N GLY A 45 -8.51 -0.43 3.86
CA GLY A 45 -8.56 -1.88 3.63
C GLY A 45 -9.92 -2.48 3.98
N CYS A 46 -10.47 -2.13 5.15
CA CYS A 46 -11.78 -2.62 5.59
C CYS A 46 -12.92 -2.19 4.65
N SER A 47 -12.96 -0.92 4.23
CA SER A 47 -14.03 -0.41 3.35
C SER A 47 -14.01 -1.03 1.97
N ARG A 48 -12.89 -1.65 1.58
CA ARG A 48 -12.66 -2.31 0.30
C ARG A 48 -12.77 -3.84 0.39
N GLY A 49 -13.21 -4.37 1.54
CA GLY A 49 -13.42 -5.80 1.75
C GLY A 49 -12.13 -6.63 1.78
N VAL A 50 -10.97 -6.01 2.07
CA VAL A 50 -9.69 -6.72 2.15
C VAL A 50 -9.65 -7.57 3.42
N THR A 51 -9.60 -8.88 3.26
CA THR A 51 -9.57 -9.86 4.36
C THR A 51 -8.21 -10.56 4.52
N GLY A 52 -7.28 -10.30 3.61
CA GLY A 52 -5.94 -10.90 3.61
C GLY A 52 -5.06 -10.29 2.52
N THR A 53 -3.82 -10.78 2.43
CA THR A 53 -2.84 -10.33 1.45
C THR A 53 -2.22 -11.53 0.72
N PRO A 54 -1.90 -11.40 -0.59
CA PRO A 54 -2.06 -10.21 -1.42
C PRO A 54 -3.52 -9.97 -1.86
N TYR A 55 -3.87 -8.69 -2.02
CA TYR A 55 -5.15 -8.22 -2.57
C TYR A 55 -4.86 -7.00 -3.44
N PHE A 56 -5.23 -7.04 -4.71
CA PHE A 56 -4.84 -6.02 -5.69
C PHE A 56 -6.03 -5.22 -6.19
N PHE A 57 -5.80 -3.93 -6.42
CA PHE A 57 -6.75 -3.04 -7.07
C PHE A 57 -6.04 -2.28 -8.20
N VAL A 58 -6.71 -2.12 -9.34
CA VAL A 58 -6.24 -1.28 -10.45
C VAL A 58 -7.36 -0.28 -10.76
N ASN A 59 -7.03 1.03 -10.77
CA ASN A 59 -8.00 2.11 -11.00
C ASN A 59 -9.27 2.03 -10.14
N GLY A 60 -9.14 1.58 -8.90
CA GLY A 60 -10.27 1.44 -8.00
C GLY A 60 -11.05 0.12 -8.13
N PHE A 61 -10.76 -0.74 -9.10
CA PHE A 61 -11.41 -2.05 -9.25
C PHE A 61 -10.57 -3.17 -8.65
N ALA A 62 -11.21 -4.08 -7.89
CA ALA A 62 -10.55 -5.25 -7.33
C ALA A 62 -10.20 -6.25 -8.44
N LEU A 63 -8.98 -6.78 -8.42
CA LEU A 63 -8.61 -7.88 -9.30
C LEU A 63 -9.10 -9.23 -8.73
N PRO A 64 -9.58 -10.16 -9.57
CA PRO A 64 -9.92 -11.51 -9.12
C PRO A 64 -8.67 -12.28 -8.65
N GLY A 65 -8.85 -13.28 -7.79
CA GLY A 65 -7.75 -14.11 -7.29
C GLY A 65 -7.10 -13.62 -5.98
N SER A 66 -7.87 -12.95 -5.12
CA SER A 66 -7.46 -12.60 -3.74
C SER A 66 -6.71 -13.75 -3.05
N GLY A 67 -5.51 -13.47 -2.53
CA GLY A 67 -4.67 -14.44 -1.83
C GLY A 67 -3.53 -15.04 -2.65
N SER A 68 -3.48 -14.81 -3.96
CA SER A 68 -2.39 -15.27 -4.83
C SER A 68 -1.59 -14.10 -5.40
N ALA A 69 -0.26 -14.23 -5.42
CA ALA A 69 0.59 -13.29 -6.14
C ALA A 69 0.33 -13.41 -7.65
N LEU A 70 0.34 -12.28 -8.36
CA LEU A 70 0.25 -12.25 -9.82
C LEU A 70 1.67 -12.26 -10.41
N ASP A 71 1.88 -13.05 -11.46
CA ASP A 71 3.12 -13.04 -12.21
C ASP A 71 3.24 -11.80 -13.12
N TYR A 72 4.43 -11.61 -13.68
CA TYR A 72 4.74 -10.45 -14.51
C TYR A 72 3.87 -10.38 -15.76
N GLU A 73 3.66 -11.50 -16.46
CA GLU A 73 2.86 -11.54 -17.69
C GLU A 73 1.38 -11.20 -17.41
N THR A 74 0.85 -11.69 -16.29
CA THR A 74 -0.50 -11.34 -15.83
C THR A 74 -0.62 -9.84 -15.57
N TRP A 75 0.35 -9.24 -14.87
CA TRP A 75 0.38 -7.78 -14.68
C TRP A 75 0.41 -7.00 -15.99
N ARG A 76 1.25 -7.41 -16.95
CA ARG A 76 1.32 -6.80 -18.28
C ARG A 76 -0.03 -6.85 -18.98
N SER A 77 -0.69 -8.02 -18.98
CA SER A 77 -2.00 -8.19 -19.61
C SER A 77 -3.10 -7.30 -19.03
N ILE A 78 -2.97 -6.89 -17.75
CA ILE A 78 -3.93 -6.01 -17.07
C ILE A 78 -3.60 -4.54 -17.30
N ILE A 79 -2.33 -4.16 -17.20
CA ILE A 79 -1.90 -2.75 -17.22
C ILE A 79 -1.75 -2.21 -18.65
N ASP A 80 -1.17 -2.97 -19.57
CA ASP A 80 -0.85 -2.47 -20.93
C ASP A 80 -2.08 -1.95 -21.67
N PRO A 81 -3.24 -2.65 -21.69
CA PRO A 81 -4.43 -2.15 -22.37
C PRO A 81 -5.00 -0.86 -21.76
N LEU A 82 -4.79 -0.64 -20.45
CA LEU A 82 -5.24 0.57 -19.77
C LEU A 82 -4.43 1.79 -20.19
N LEU A 83 -3.14 1.59 -20.51
CA LEU A 83 -2.25 2.66 -20.99
C LEU A 83 -2.52 3.01 -22.46
N GLU A 84 -2.77 2.02 -23.31
CA GLU A 84 -3.13 2.24 -24.73
C GLU A 84 -4.44 3.03 -24.86
N SER A 85 -5.42 2.76 -23.98
CA SER A 85 -6.69 3.49 -23.94
C SER A 85 -6.54 4.99 -23.62
N LEU A 86 -5.38 5.43 -23.12
CA LEU A 86 -5.07 6.82 -22.85
C LEU A 86 -4.39 7.52 -24.05
N GLN A 87 -3.73 6.77 -24.94
CA GLN A 87 -3.06 7.36 -26.11
C GLN A 87 -4.05 7.83 -27.19
N GLY A 88 -5.28 7.31 -27.18
CA GLY A 88 -6.38 7.77 -28.06
C GLY A 88 -7.32 8.82 -27.45
N ARG A 89 -7.18 9.14 -26.15
CA ARG A 89 -7.94 10.20 -25.47
C ARG A 89 -7.05 11.42 -25.35
N SER A 90 -7.36 12.48 -26.10
CA SER A 90 -6.71 13.78 -25.91
C SER A 90 -6.86 14.24 -24.44
N GLU A 91 -5.85 14.98 -23.94
CA GLU A 91 -5.75 15.54 -22.58
C GLU A 91 -7.02 16.26 -22.07
N GLN A 92 -7.93 16.64 -22.97
CA GLN A 92 -9.15 17.38 -22.66
C GLN A 92 -10.19 16.56 -21.86
N ALA A 93 -10.17 15.23 -21.95
CA ALA A 93 -11.11 14.38 -21.20
C ALA A 93 -10.65 14.01 -19.78
N LEU A 94 -9.40 14.35 -19.40
CA LEU A 94 -8.80 13.95 -18.12
C LEU A 94 -9.18 14.85 -16.94
N PHE A 95 -9.85 15.98 -17.18
CA PHE A 95 -10.22 16.97 -16.17
C PHE A 95 -11.73 17.18 -16.02
N GLU A 96 -12.56 16.36 -16.69
CA GLU A 96 -14.01 16.38 -16.52
C GLU A 96 -14.44 15.31 -15.49
N PHE A 97 -14.28 15.64 -14.21
CA PHE A 97 -15.04 15.07 -13.09
C PHE A 97 -15.19 16.13 -11.98
#